data_AF-A0A3P6D2G4-F1
#
_entry.id   AF-A0A3P6D2G4-F1
#
_cell.length_a   1.000
_cell.length_b   1.000
_cell.length_c   1.000
_cell.angle_alpha   90.00
_cell.angle_beta   90.00
_cell.angle_gamma   90.00
#
_symmetry.space_group_name_H-M   'P 1'
#
loop_
_entity.id
_entity.type
_entity.pdbx_description
1 polymer ?
#
loop_
_entity_poly.entity_id
_entity_poly.type
_entity_poly.pdbx_seq_one_letter_code
_entity_poly.pdbx_strand_id
1 'polypeptide(L)'
;MYKINGTANINAIRAASEKGVKRFVYISAADFGLAKYLLSGYYEGKRAAETELLTRFAYGGIILRPGFIYGTRSVGNMKIPLGVFGSPMEMVLQQAKPLNQLPLVGPLFTPPVNVESVAKVAVRAATDPVFPPGIVDVHGIQRYSQQKSR
;
A
#
# COMPACT_ATOMS: atom_id res chain seq x y z
N MET A 1 1.89 15.33 8.29
CA MET A 1 2.06 14.44 7.10
C MET A 1 1.02 14.66 5.99
N TYR A 2 -0.14 15.26 6.26
CA TYR A 2 -1.20 15.52 5.25
C TYR A 2 -0.72 16.29 4.00
N LYS A 3 -0.01 17.42 4.18
CA LYS A 3 0.48 18.26 3.07
C LYS A 3 1.53 17.56 2.18
N ILE A 4 2.33 16.64 2.73
CA ILE A 4 3.42 15.99 1.97
C ILE A 4 2.91 14.74 1.26
N ASN A 5 2.14 13.87 1.93
CA ASN A 5 1.68 12.62 1.33
C ASN A 5 0.31 12.73 0.64
N GLY A 6 -0.63 13.53 1.16
CA GLY A 6 -1.93 13.70 0.53
C GLY A 6 -1.83 14.60 -0.69
N THR A 7 -1.47 15.87 -0.46
CA THR A 7 -1.48 16.91 -1.51
C THR A 7 -0.55 16.60 -2.68
N ALA A 8 0.65 16.08 -2.44
CA ALA A 8 1.57 15.74 -3.53
C ALA A 8 1.02 14.62 -4.44
N ASN A 9 0.44 13.56 -3.86
CA ASN A 9 -0.15 12.47 -4.63
C ASN A 9 -1.40 12.92 -5.38
N ILE A 10 -2.26 13.74 -4.75
CA ILE A 10 -3.42 14.36 -5.41
C ILE A 10 -2.96 15.20 -6.62
N ASN A 11 -1.92 16.01 -6.46
CA ASN A 11 -1.40 16.82 -7.56
C ASN A 11 -0.81 15.96 -8.68
N ALA A 12 -0.10 14.88 -8.35
CA ALA A 12 0.41 13.93 -9.36
C ALA A 12 -0.72 13.25 -10.14
N ILE A 13 -1.79 12.83 -9.45
CA ILE A 13 -2.99 12.27 -10.07
C ILE A 13 -3.64 13.29 -11.01
N ARG A 14 -3.82 14.53 -10.55
CA ARG A 14 -4.40 15.62 -11.37
C ARG A 14 -3.57 15.90 -12.61
N ALA A 15 -2.26 16.08 -12.44
CA ALA A 15 -1.35 16.35 -13.56
C ALA A 15 -1.35 15.19 -14.58
N ALA A 16 -1.36 13.94 -14.12
CA ALA A 16 -1.43 12.78 -15.00
C ALA A 16 -2.76 12.72 -15.77
N SER A 17 -3.88 13.01 -15.09
CA SER A 17 -5.21 13.07 -15.70
C SER A 17 -5.29 14.17 -16.77
N GLU A 18 -4.79 15.37 -16.46
CA GLU A 18 -4.74 16.52 -17.39
C GLU A 18 -3.87 16.24 -18.62
N LYS A 19 -2.84 15.40 -18.48
CA LYS A 19 -1.98 14.97 -19.60
C LYS A 19 -2.52 13.76 -20.36
N GLY A 20 -3.72 13.27 -20.04
CA GLY A 20 -4.36 12.16 -20.75
C GLY A 20 -3.71 10.80 -20.48
N VAL A 21 -3.05 10.62 -19.34
CA VAL A 21 -2.55 9.32 -18.91
C VAL A 21 -3.74 8.36 -18.79
N LYS A 22 -3.61 7.15 -19.36
CA LYS A 22 -4.71 6.17 -19.40
C LYS A 22 -4.88 5.38 -18.12
N ARG A 23 -3.76 5.08 -17.43
CA ARG A 23 -3.73 4.24 -16.23
C ARG A 23 -2.84 4.87 -15.18
N PHE A 24 -3.30 4.86 -13.93
CA PHE A 24 -2.54 5.38 -12.81
C PHE A 24 -2.62 4.40 -11.65
N VAL A 25 -1.46 3.94 -11.18
CA VAL A 25 -1.35 3.00 -10.08
C VAL A 25 -0.90 3.74 -8.83
N TYR A 26 -1.67 3.62 -7.76
CA TYR A 26 -1.39 4.27 -6.49
C TYR A 26 -1.14 3.25 -5.39
N ILE A 27 0.01 3.36 -4.71
CA ILE A 27 0.33 2.54 -3.53
C ILE A 27 -0.18 3.26 -2.29
N SER A 28 -1.29 2.76 -1.76
CA SER A 28 -1.93 3.19 -0.52
C SER A 28 -1.47 2.32 0.65
N ALA A 29 -2.33 2.11 1.66
CA ALA A 29 -2.11 1.23 2.79
C ALA A 29 -3.40 0.52 3.19
N ALA A 30 -3.29 -0.71 3.68
CA ALA A 30 -4.38 -1.38 4.39
C ALA A 30 -4.66 -0.69 5.74
N ASP A 31 -5.88 -0.77 6.25
CA ASP A 31 -6.22 -0.17 7.55
C ASP A 31 -5.66 -1.02 8.69
N PHE A 32 -4.70 -0.47 9.42
CA PHE A 32 -4.20 -1.04 10.67
C PHE A 32 -4.87 -0.33 11.85
N GLY A 33 -5.97 -0.87 12.37
CA GLY A 33 -6.86 -0.23 13.36
C GLY A 33 -6.18 0.68 14.37
N LEU A 34 -5.40 0.16 15.33
CA LEU A 34 -4.73 1.00 16.35
C LEU A 34 -3.72 1.98 15.75
N ALA A 35 -3.03 1.62 14.67
CA ALA A 35 -2.10 2.50 13.98
C ALA A 35 -2.80 3.65 13.24
N LYS A 36 -4.09 3.51 12.87
CA LYS A 36 -4.90 4.59 12.30
C LYS A 36 -5.07 5.74 13.30
N TYR A 37 -5.19 5.46 14.59
CA TYR A 37 -5.30 6.49 15.63
C TYR A 37 -3.97 7.23 15.83
N LEU A 38 -2.84 6.51 15.78
CA LEU A 38 -1.51 7.10 15.93
C LEU A 38 -1.03 7.85 14.66
N LEU A 39 -1.50 7.44 13.48
CA LEU A 39 -1.07 7.95 12.17
C LEU A 39 -2.23 8.51 11.34
N SER A 40 -3.23 9.13 11.99
CA SER A 40 -4.46 9.61 11.35
C SER A 40 -4.19 10.45 10.11
N GLY A 41 -3.31 11.45 10.20
CA GLY A 41 -2.97 12.33 9.08
C GLY A 41 -2.18 11.67 7.92
N TYR A 42 -1.59 10.49 8.13
CA TYR A 42 -1.01 9.68 7.05
C TYR A 42 -2.11 8.92 6.29
N TYR A 43 -3.00 8.25 7.03
CA TYR A 43 -4.11 7.51 6.44
C TYR A 43 -5.11 8.44 5.74
N GLU A 44 -5.44 9.58 6.33
CA GLU A 44 -6.29 10.59 5.71
C GLU A 44 -5.70 11.09 4.39
N GLY A 45 -4.40 11.35 4.35
CA GLY A 45 -3.72 11.74 3.11
C GLY A 45 -3.78 10.67 2.04
N LYS A 46 -3.56 9.39 2.41
CA LYS A 46 -3.72 8.24 1.49
C LYS A 46 -5.16 8.13 0.98
N ARG A 47 -6.15 8.22 1.87
CA ARG A 47 -7.59 8.16 1.52
C ARG A 47 -8.01 9.30 0.60
N ALA A 48 -7.54 10.52 0.85
CA ALA A 48 -7.84 11.66 -0.02
C ALA A 48 -7.29 11.45 -1.44
N ALA A 49 -6.07 10.90 -1.56
CA ALA A 49 -5.49 10.56 -2.85
C ALA A 49 -6.22 9.41 -3.55
N GLU A 50 -6.70 8.40 -2.81
CA GLU A 50 -7.56 7.34 -3.36
C GLU A 50 -8.85 7.89 -3.95
N THR A 51 -9.53 8.80 -3.23
CA THR A 51 -10.75 9.44 -3.71
C THR A 51 -10.49 10.22 -5.00
N GLU A 52 -9.45 11.07 -5.03
CA GLU A 52 -9.10 11.83 -6.24
C GLU A 52 -8.78 10.90 -7.41
N LEU A 53 -8.06 9.80 -7.17
CA LEU A 53 -7.74 8.81 -8.21
C LEU A 53 -9.00 8.19 -8.81
N LEU A 54 -9.94 7.73 -7.98
CA LEU A 54 -11.17 7.13 -8.44
C LEU A 54 -12.06 8.13 -9.19
N THR A 55 -12.03 9.42 -8.81
CA THR A 55 -12.74 10.48 -9.52
C THR A 55 -12.14 10.77 -10.89
N ARG A 56 -10.80 10.83 -11.00
CA ARG A 56 -10.10 11.25 -12.24
C ARG A 56 -9.84 10.10 -13.22
N PHE A 57 -9.73 8.88 -12.72
CA PHE A 57 -9.40 7.68 -13.49
C PHE A 57 -10.45 6.57 -13.29
N ALA A 58 -11.73 6.87 -13.56
CA ALA A 58 -12.83 5.92 -13.36
C ALA A 58 -12.59 4.54 -14.00
N TYR A 59 -11.92 4.49 -15.15
CA TYR A 59 -11.65 3.25 -15.91
C TYR A 59 -10.18 2.80 -15.87
N GLY A 60 -9.30 3.55 -15.21
CA GLY A 60 -7.85 3.33 -15.26
C GLY A 60 -7.11 3.52 -13.94
N GLY A 61 -7.83 3.82 -12.87
CA GLY A 61 -7.26 4.01 -11.53
C GLY A 61 -7.15 2.69 -10.79
N ILE A 62 -5.94 2.34 -10.35
CA ILE A 62 -5.69 1.13 -9.56
C ILE A 62 -5.09 1.54 -8.23
N ILE A 63 -5.69 1.09 -7.14
CA ILE A 63 -5.23 1.35 -5.78
C ILE A 63 -4.73 0.04 -5.18
N LEU A 64 -3.45 -0.03 -4.85
CA LEU A 64 -2.89 -1.13 -4.08
C LEU A 64 -2.93 -0.78 -2.60
N ARG A 65 -3.59 -1.59 -1.77
CA ARG A 65 -3.62 -1.46 -0.31
C ARG A 65 -2.83 -2.59 0.34
N PRO A 66 -1.49 -2.53 0.31
CA PRO A 66 -0.66 -3.54 0.93
C PRO A 66 -0.78 -3.49 2.46
N GLY A 67 -0.51 -4.65 3.07
CA GLY A 67 -0.17 -4.73 4.48
C GLY A 67 1.25 -4.20 4.72
N PHE A 68 1.90 -4.66 5.79
CA PHE A 68 3.27 -4.24 6.05
C PHE A 68 4.19 -4.74 4.93
N ILE A 69 4.90 -3.83 4.25
CA ILE A 69 5.81 -4.20 3.17
C ILE A 69 7.18 -4.53 3.77
N TYR A 70 7.72 -5.71 3.47
CA TYR A 70 9.06 -6.12 3.87
C TYR A 70 9.94 -6.45 2.67
N GLY A 71 11.26 -6.34 2.86
CA GLY A 71 12.25 -6.61 1.82
C GLY A 71 13.64 -6.10 2.19
N THR A 72 14.58 -6.23 1.26
CA THR A 72 15.95 -5.74 1.43
C THR A 72 16.06 -4.37 0.76
N ARG A 73 16.51 -3.36 1.51
CA ARG A 73 16.78 -2.01 0.98
C ARG A 73 18.24 -1.93 0.58
N SER A 74 18.52 -1.62 -0.68
CA SER A 74 19.88 -1.27 -1.09
C SER A 74 20.08 0.23 -0.87
N VAL A 75 21.08 0.62 -0.08
CA VAL A 75 21.53 2.01 0.06
C VAL A 75 22.99 2.06 -0.40
N GLY A 76 23.23 2.60 -1.60
CA GLY A 76 24.54 2.49 -2.26
C GLY A 76 24.91 1.03 -2.54
N ASN A 77 26.15 0.63 -2.22
CA ASN A 77 26.62 -0.76 -2.34
C ASN A 77 26.19 -1.67 -1.18
N MET A 78 25.44 -1.16 -0.20
CA MET A 78 25.06 -1.92 0.99
C MET A 78 23.62 -2.41 0.91
N LYS A 79 23.43 -3.73 0.97
CA LYS A 79 22.12 -4.37 1.10
C LYS A 79 21.74 -4.44 2.57
N ILE A 80 20.83 -3.58 3.00
CA ILE A 80 20.30 -3.54 4.37
C ILE A 80 18.99 -4.33 4.39
N PRO A 81 18.96 -5.55 4.97
CA PRO A 81 17.71 -6.27 5.17
C PRO A 81 16.90 -5.54 6.25
N LEU A 82 15.93 -4.72 5.83
CA LEU A 82 15.02 -4.00 6.73
C LEU A 82 14.12 -4.95 7.56
N GLY A 83 14.21 -6.26 7.33
CA GLY A 83 13.60 -7.28 8.17
C GLY A 83 14.31 -7.55 9.50
N VAL A 84 15.56 -7.09 9.69
CA VAL A 84 16.41 -7.54 10.82
C VAL A 84 16.70 -6.46 11.87
N PHE A 85 16.63 -5.17 11.52
CA PHE A 85 17.03 -4.06 12.43
C PHE A 85 15.87 -3.19 12.95
N GLY A 86 14.62 -3.62 12.80
CA GLY A 86 13.46 -2.86 13.29
C GLY A 86 12.16 -3.28 12.63
N SER A 87 11.99 -4.58 12.44
CA SER A 87 10.88 -5.16 11.71
C SER A 87 9.63 -5.24 12.60
N PRO A 88 8.44 -5.46 12.02
CA PRO A 88 7.15 -5.55 12.70
C PRO A 88 7.11 -6.56 13.86
N MET A 89 8.07 -7.48 13.94
CA MET A 89 8.20 -8.39 15.06
C MET A 89 8.41 -7.67 16.37
N GLU A 90 9.11 -6.53 16.44
CA GLU A 90 9.19 -5.74 17.68
C GLU A 90 7.85 -5.10 18.01
N MET A 91 7.12 -4.61 17.02
CA MET A 91 5.75 -4.11 17.22
C MET A 91 4.79 -5.23 17.67
N VAL A 92 4.87 -6.40 17.05
CA VAL A 92 4.07 -7.59 17.38
C VAL A 92 4.48 -8.16 18.74
N LEU A 93 5.77 -8.26 19.07
CA LEU A 93 6.23 -8.70 20.39
C LEU A 93 5.88 -7.68 21.49
N GLN A 94 5.97 -6.38 21.23
CA GLN A 94 5.58 -5.36 22.19
C GLN A 94 4.05 -5.31 22.37
N GLN A 95 3.28 -5.59 21.33
CA GLN A 95 1.82 -5.66 21.38
C GLN A 95 1.29 -7.02 21.87
N ALA A 96 2.06 -8.11 21.78
CA ALA A 96 1.67 -9.44 22.26
C ALA A 96 1.82 -9.58 23.79
N LYS A 97 2.56 -8.69 24.45
CA LYS A 97 2.83 -8.78 25.89
C LYS A 97 1.66 -8.40 26.82
N PRO A 98 0.61 -7.63 26.44
CA PRO A 98 -0.51 -7.36 27.35
C PRO A 98 -1.91 -7.71 26.81
N LEU A 99 -2.06 -8.43 25.70
CA LEU A 99 -3.34 -8.52 24.96
C LEU A 99 -4.14 -9.83 25.13
N ASN A 100 -3.91 -10.59 26.21
CA ASN A 100 -4.73 -11.77 26.54
C ASN A 100 -6.14 -11.43 27.09
N GLN A 101 -6.62 -10.18 27.06
CA GLN A 101 -7.85 -9.78 27.75
C GLN A 101 -8.81 -8.80 27.03
N LEU A 102 -8.65 -8.50 25.73
CA LEU A 102 -9.50 -7.52 25.03
C LEU A 102 -10.30 -8.11 23.85
N PRO A 103 -11.66 -7.98 23.84
CA PRO A 103 -12.55 -8.57 22.84
C PRO A 103 -12.66 -7.74 21.55
N LEU A 104 -11.54 -7.24 21.02
CA LEU A 104 -11.50 -6.40 19.80
C LEU A 104 -10.47 -6.94 18.77
N VAL A 105 -10.55 -8.23 18.50
CA VAL A 105 -9.60 -8.97 17.65
C VAL A 105 -9.89 -8.72 16.17
N GLY A 106 -9.51 -7.55 15.66
CA GLY A 106 -9.54 -7.27 14.23
C GLY A 106 -8.92 -5.92 13.93
N PRO A 107 -7.58 -5.85 13.80
CA PRO A 107 -6.90 -5.71 12.50
C PRO A 107 -5.44 -6.24 12.50
N LEU A 108 -5.06 -7.06 13.49
CA LEU A 108 -3.70 -7.60 13.68
C LEU A 108 -3.30 -8.65 12.62
N PHE A 109 -4.24 -9.05 11.76
CA PHE A 109 -4.12 -10.17 10.82
C PHE A 109 -3.88 -9.77 9.36
N THR A 110 -3.59 -8.49 9.05
CA THR A 110 -3.20 -8.16 7.67
C THR A 110 -1.79 -8.71 7.40
N PRO A 111 -1.63 -9.71 6.50
CA PRO A 111 -0.36 -10.38 6.36
C PRO A 111 0.68 -9.42 5.77
N PRO A 112 1.94 -9.51 6.22
CA PRO A 112 3.01 -8.74 5.60
C PRO A 112 3.20 -9.19 4.15
N VAL A 113 3.56 -8.24 3.27
CA VAL A 113 3.70 -8.45 1.82
C VAL A 113 5.14 -8.19 1.41
N ASN A 114 5.70 -9.06 0.57
CA ASN A 114 7.02 -8.85 -0.01
C ASN A 114 6.98 -7.66 -0.98
N VAL A 115 7.97 -6.76 -0.90
CA VAL A 115 8.09 -5.60 -1.79
C VAL A 115 8.10 -5.99 -3.28
N GLU A 116 8.67 -7.14 -3.63
CA GLU A 116 8.70 -7.66 -4.99
C GLU A 116 7.29 -8.04 -5.48
N SER A 117 6.44 -8.59 -4.62
CA SER A 117 5.04 -8.87 -4.95
C SER A 117 4.27 -7.58 -5.23
N VAL A 118 4.45 -6.55 -4.39
CA VAL A 118 3.84 -5.24 -4.61
C VAL A 118 4.32 -4.63 -5.93
N ALA A 119 5.62 -4.70 -6.21
CA ALA A 119 6.22 -4.17 -7.44
C ALA A 119 5.69 -4.88 -8.69
N LYS A 120 5.66 -6.23 -8.69
CA LYS A 120 5.11 -7.03 -9.82
C LYS A 120 3.67 -6.66 -10.12
N VAL A 121 2.83 -6.56 -9.10
CA VAL A 121 1.42 -6.20 -9.26
C VAL A 121 1.27 -4.75 -9.72
N ALA A 122 2.09 -3.82 -9.21
CA ALA A 122 2.05 -2.43 -9.64
C ALA A 122 2.43 -2.26 -11.12
N VAL A 123 3.49 -2.94 -11.57
CA VAL A 123 3.89 -2.93 -12.99
C VAL A 123 2.78 -3.53 -13.84
N ARG A 124 2.29 -4.72 -13.50
CA ARG A 124 1.20 -5.36 -14.25
C ARG A 124 -0.04 -4.48 -14.30
N ALA A 125 -0.45 -3.88 -13.19
CA ALA A 125 -1.59 -2.96 -13.15
C ALA A 125 -1.40 -1.74 -14.05
N ALA A 126 -0.17 -1.26 -14.24
CA ALA A 126 0.14 -0.13 -15.11
C ALA A 126 0.19 -0.51 -16.59
N THR A 127 0.65 -1.72 -16.93
CA THR A 127 0.96 -2.10 -18.32
C THR A 127 -0.06 -3.04 -18.96
N ASP A 128 -0.72 -3.90 -18.19
CA ASP A 128 -1.67 -4.90 -18.69
C ASP A 128 -3.07 -4.27 -18.84
N PRO A 129 -3.60 -4.12 -20.08
CA PRO A 129 -4.91 -3.53 -20.31
C PRO A 129 -6.05 -4.34 -19.67
N VAL A 130 -5.85 -5.66 -19.49
CA VAL A 130 -6.85 -6.59 -18.93
C VAL A 130 -6.89 -6.48 -17.40
N PHE A 131 -5.87 -5.90 -16.77
CA PHE A 131 -5.86 -5.73 -15.33
C PHE A 131 -7.01 -4.78 -14.91
N PRO A 132 -7.91 -5.21 -14.01
CA PRO A 132 -9.12 -4.46 -13.69
C PRO A 132 -8.80 -3.17 -12.90
N PRO A 133 -9.52 -2.06 -13.15
CA PRO A 133 -9.44 -0.88 -12.30
C PRO A 133 -10.06 -1.14 -10.92
N GLY A 134 -9.73 -0.30 -9.95
CA GLY A 134 -10.27 -0.35 -8.59
C GLY A 134 -9.24 -0.71 -7.51
N ILE A 135 -9.73 -1.21 -6.38
CA ILE A 135 -8.91 -1.48 -5.19
C ILE A 135 -8.43 -2.93 -5.19
N VAL A 136 -7.14 -3.11 -5.01
CA VAL A 136 -6.48 -4.41 -4.80
C VAL A 136 -5.96 -4.44 -3.38
N ASP A 137 -6.58 -5.26 -2.55
CA ASP A 137 -6.19 -5.46 -1.16
C ASP A 137 -4.98 -6.40 -1.03
N VAL A 138 -4.59 -6.68 0.22
CA VAL A 138 -3.43 -7.53 0.54
C VAL A 138 -3.52 -8.90 -0.14
N HIS A 139 -4.70 -9.53 -0.09
CA HIS A 139 -4.92 -10.84 -0.69
C HIS A 139 -4.91 -10.78 -2.22
N GLY A 140 -5.46 -9.72 -2.80
CA GLY A 140 -5.37 -9.43 -4.22
C GLY A 140 -3.93 -9.28 -4.69
N ILE A 141 -3.08 -8.55 -3.95
CA ILE A 141 -1.66 -8.39 -4.28
C ILE A 141 -0.96 -9.75 -4.27
N GLN A 142 -1.18 -10.57 -3.25
CA GLN A 142 -0.60 -11.91 -3.19
C GLN A 142 -1.04 -12.77 -4.39
N ARG A 143 -2.35 -12.79 -4.69
CA ARG A 143 -2.91 -13.55 -5.82
C ARG A 143 -2.36 -13.10 -7.16
N TYR A 144 -2.37 -11.80 -7.46
CA TYR A 144 -1.89 -11.27 -8.73
C TYR A 144 -0.39 -11.40 -8.89
N SER A 145 0.39 -11.44 -7.79
CA SER A 145 1.83 -11.65 -7.85
C SER A 145 2.25 -13.07 -8.25
N GLN A 146 1.37 -14.06 -8.03
CA GLN A 146 1.61 -15.46 -8.39
C GLN A 146 1.20 -15.79 -9.84
N GLN A 147 0.29 -14.99 -10.40
CA GLN A 147 -0.08 -15.13 -11.80
C GLN A 147 1.05 -14.61 -12.69
N LYS A 148 1.73 -15.54 -13.39
CA LYS A 148 2.71 -15.20 -14.41
C LYS A 148 2.05 -14.34 -15.48
N SER A 149 2.66 -13.19 -15.79
CA SER A 149 2.42 -12.49 -17.04
C SER A 149 2.74 -13.48 -18.17
N ARG A 150 1.78 -13.76 -19.04
CA ARG A 150 2.05 -14.49 -20.29
C ARG A 150 2.91 -13.63 -21.21
#